data_AF-A0A960IT28-F1
#
_entry.id   AF-A0A960IT28-F1
#
_cell.length_a   1.000
_cell.length_b   1.000
_cell.length_c   1.000
_cell.angle_alpha   90.00
_cell.angle_beta   90.00
_cell.angle_gamma   90.00
#
_symmetry.space_group_name_H-M   'P 1'
#
loop_
_entity.id
_entity.type
_entity.pdbx_description
1 polymer ?
#
loop_
_entity_poly.entity_id
_entity_poly.type
_entity_poly.pdbx_seq_one_letter_code
_entity_poly.pdbx_strand_id
1 'polypeptide(L)'
;MNDPSAPAVPLRERPAWAALEAEHQRLAHVHLRELFDEDDGRGATMTVEALGLYLDYSKNRVSASTMSHLIELAEQSGLREHIDSMFAGDRINVSEDRSVLHVALRMPRDAQLVLDGRDVVAEVHDVLDRMGVFADQIRSGTWKGYTGHRIRNVVNIGIGGSDLGPVMAHEALRAFSDRDLNIRFVSNVDSTDLVESTRDLNPSETLFIVASKTFSTLETMTNAHSARRWVLDALGGPGTAEADVVERHFVAVSTNAERVTEFGIDTRNMFGFWDWVGGRYSMDSAIGLSTMVAVGPDRFAEMLAGFHDMDEHFRTTPFAENLPVILGVLAVWYRNFFGCQTMGVMPYSQYLKRFPAYLQQLTMESNGKHVTLAGEHVDADTGAIYWGEPGTNGQHSFYQLIHQGTTMIPVDLIGFANTSNPLGDHHDLLSSNVFAQAKALAFGKTAEEVRSEGTPEEVVPHRVMEGNRPTNVILADSLTPYRLGTLVALYEHSVFTQGTIWGIDSFDQWGVELGKVLAKEIAPQLIDSEEPVLEHDSSTNELIRRYRAMKNA
;
A
#
# COMPACT_ATOMS: atom_id res chain seq x y z
N MET A 1 16.20 28.12 -13.42
CA MET A 1 15.94 28.48 -12.01
C MET A 1 14.63 29.24 -11.99
N ASN A 2 13.51 28.51 -11.93
CA ASN A 2 12.23 29.12 -11.59
C ASN A 2 12.20 29.26 -10.08
N ASP A 3 11.78 30.43 -9.62
CA ASP A 3 11.55 30.73 -8.21
C ASP A 3 10.42 29.81 -7.70
N PRO A 4 10.66 28.91 -6.72
CA PRO A 4 9.62 28.06 -6.15
C PRO A 4 8.52 28.85 -5.41
N SER A 5 8.65 30.18 -5.31
CA SER A 5 7.67 31.09 -4.72
C SER A 5 6.74 31.81 -5.73
N ALA A 6 6.92 31.60 -7.04
CA ALA A 6 5.92 32.09 -8.00
C ALA A 6 4.63 31.25 -7.82
N PRO A 7 3.45 31.87 -7.58
CA PRO A 7 2.23 31.10 -7.39
C PRO A 7 1.97 30.29 -8.65
N ALA A 8 2.04 28.96 -8.52
CA ALA A 8 1.65 28.07 -9.59
C ALA A 8 0.22 28.42 -10.01
N VAL A 9 -0.04 28.46 -11.32
CA VAL A 9 -1.40 28.66 -11.82
C VAL A 9 -2.30 27.62 -11.14
N PRO A 10 -3.41 28.04 -10.47
CA PRO A 10 -4.33 27.13 -9.79
C PRO A 10 -4.73 25.99 -10.72
N LEU A 11 -4.90 24.78 -10.17
CA LEU A 11 -5.06 23.56 -10.96
C LEU A 11 -6.13 23.71 -12.05
N ARG A 12 -7.29 24.25 -11.70
CA ARG A 12 -8.43 24.41 -12.62
C ARG A 12 -8.30 25.56 -13.61
N GLU A 13 -7.36 26.47 -13.38
CA GLU A 13 -7.06 27.60 -14.28
C GLU A 13 -6.02 27.23 -15.35
N ARG A 14 -5.44 26.03 -15.28
CA ARG A 14 -4.45 25.54 -16.23
C ARG A 14 -5.10 25.25 -17.59
N PRO A 15 -4.47 25.63 -18.73
CA PRO A 15 -5.02 25.37 -20.06
C PRO A 15 -5.36 23.90 -20.33
N ALA A 16 -4.53 22.96 -19.85
CA ALA A 16 -4.79 21.52 -20.01
C ALA A 16 -6.07 21.08 -19.27
N TRP A 17 -6.38 21.70 -18.11
CA TRP A 17 -7.62 21.41 -17.38
C TRP A 17 -8.86 21.79 -18.19
N ALA A 18 -8.89 23.00 -18.76
CA ALA A 18 -9.99 23.44 -19.62
C ALA A 18 -10.15 22.56 -20.88
N ALA A 19 -9.03 22.11 -21.47
CA ALA A 19 -9.06 21.17 -22.59
C ALA A 19 -9.66 19.81 -22.18
N LEU A 20 -9.33 19.31 -20.99
CA LEU A 20 -9.89 18.08 -20.44
C LEU A 20 -11.39 18.21 -20.10
N GLU A 21 -11.86 19.37 -19.63
CA GLU A 21 -13.29 19.63 -19.45
C GLU A 21 -14.03 19.54 -20.79
N ALA A 22 -13.45 20.05 -21.87
CA ALA A 22 -14.00 19.93 -23.22
C ALA A 22 -13.99 18.48 -23.75
N GLU A 23 -12.89 17.74 -23.54
CA GLU A 23 -12.82 16.31 -23.87
C GLU A 23 -13.85 15.50 -23.09
N HIS A 24 -14.08 15.82 -21.81
CA HIS A 24 -15.08 15.15 -20.99
C HIS A 24 -16.49 15.41 -21.52
N GLN A 25 -16.83 16.67 -21.84
CA GLN A 25 -18.13 16.99 -22.45
C GLN A 25 -18.37 16.22 -23.75
N ARG A 26 -17.32 16.01 -24.55
CA ARG A 26 -17.38 15.23 -25.79
C ARG A 26 -17.55 13.73 -25.52
N LEU A 27 -16.78 13.16 -24.60
CA LEU A 27 -16.68 11.72 -24.36
C LEU A 27 -17.70 11.17 -23.36
N ALA A 28 -18.31 12.01 -22.52
CA ALA A 28 -19.22 11.61 -21.44
C ALA A 28 -20.42 10.79 -21.92
N HIS A 29 -20.80 10.93 -23.20
CA HIS A 29 -21.90 10.18 -23.82
C HIS A 29 -21.45 9.15 -24.86
N VAL A 30 -20.16 9.10 -25.22
CA VAL A 30 -19.63 8.14 -26.20
C VAL A 30 -19.44 6.78 -25.53
N HIS A 31 -19.90 5.72 -26.18
CA HIS A 31 -19.74 4.36 -25.69
C HIS A 31 -18.37 3.76 -26.07
N LEU A 32 -17.78 2.93 -25.21
CA LEU A 32 -16.54 2.22 -25.49
C LEU A 32 -16.65 1.34 -26.74
N ARG A 33 -17.84 0.84 -27.08
CA ARG A 33 -18.09 0.16 -28.36
C ARG A 33 -17.75 1.08 -29.54
N GLU A 34 -18.26 2.32 -29.53
CA GLU A 34 -17.98 3.30 -30.58
C GLU A 34 -16.49 3.61 -30.66
N LEU A 35 -15.81 3.81 -29.53
CA LEU A 35 -14.36 4.07 -29.51
C LEU A 35 -13.52 2.92 -30.07
N PHE A 36 -13.98 1.67 -29.92
CA PHE A 36 -13.32 0.50 -30.51
C PHE A 36 -13.71 0.28 -31.98
N ASP A 37 -14.95 0.64 -32.38
CA ASP A 37 -15.41 0.57 -33.77
C ASP A 37 -14.74 1.65 -34.65
N GLU A 38 -14.34 2.78 -34.06
CA GLU A 38 -13.60 3.86 -34.75
C GLU A 38 -12.10 3.57 -34.94
N ASP A 39 -11.52 2.68 -34.12
CA ASP A 39 -10.11 2.31 -34.17
C ASP A 39 -9.91 0.82 -33.86
N ASP A 40 -9.88 -0.01 -34.91
CA ASP A 40 -9.59 -1.46 -34.84
C ASP A 40 -8.24 -1.76 -34.16
N GLY A 41 -7.30 -0.79 -34.15
CA GLY A 41 -5.97 -0.91 -33.54
C GLY A 41 -5.92 -0.51 -32.07
N ARG A 42 -7.00 0.05 -31.51
CA ARG A 42 -7.04 0.65 -30.16
C ARG A 42 -6.48 -0.25 -29.07
N GLY A 43 -6.85 -1.53 -29.11
CA GLY A 43 -6.41 -2.52 -28.13
C GLY A 43 -4.91 -2.82 -28.15
N ALA A 44 -4.22 -2.50 -29.26
CA ALA A 44 -2.78 -2.64 -29.40
C ALA A 44 -2.04 -1.31 -29.15
N THR A 45 -2.65 -0.18 -29.52
CA THR A 45 -2.02 1.15 -29.42
C THR A 45 -2.13 1.77 -28.04
N MET A 46 -3.21 1.50 -27.30
CA MET A 46 -3.42 2.00 -25.93
C MET A 46 -2.85 1.03 -24.90
N THR A 47 -1.56 0.78 -25.04
CA THR A 47 -0.82 -0.14 -24.20
C THR A 47 0.54 0.48 -23.85
N VAL A 48 1.07 0.12 -22.69
CA VAL A 48 2.47 0.40 -22.34
C VAL A 48 3.04 -0.85 -21.71
N GLU A 49 4.25 -1.21 -22.13
CA GLU A 49 4.97 -2.35 -21.60
C GLU A 49 6.37 -1.94 -21.17
N ALA A 50 6.70 -2.19 -19.91
CA ALA A 50 8.04 -1.98 -19.38
C ALA A 50 8.28 -2.94 -18.21
N LEU A 51 9.54 -3.36 -18.04
CA LEU A 51 9.97 -4.20 -16.94
C LEU A 51 9.20 -5.55 -16.83
N GLY A 52 8.57 -5.99 -17.93
CA GLY A 52 7.69 -7.17 -17.99
C GLY A 52 6.31 -6.99 -17.34
N LEU A 53 5.88 -5.75 -17.10
CA LEU A 53 4.49 -5.37 -16.88
C LEU A 53 3.90 -4.87 -18.19
N TYR A 54 2.78 -5.46 -18.61
CA TYR A 54 1.98 -5.00 -19.73
C TYR A 54 0.71 -4.33 -19.19
N LEU A 55 0.53 -3.05 -19.48
CA LEU A 55 -0.67 -2.27 -19.13
C LEU A 55 -1.51 -2.08 -20.39
N ASP A 56 -2.69 -2.69 -20.43
CA ASP A 56 -3.78 -2.35 -21.37
C ASP A 56 -4.70 -1.34 -20.68
N TYR A 57 -4.70 -0.11 -21.19
CA TYR A 57 -5.60 0.97 -20.75
C TYR A 57 -6.62 1.35 -21.85
N SER A 58 -6.81 0.50 -22.86
CA SER A 58 -7.70 0.73 -24.01
C SER A 58 -9.19 0.82 -23.63
N LYS A 59 -9.58 0.17 -22.53
CA LYS A 59 -10.96 0.14 -22.02
C LYS A 59 -11.26 1.31 -21.09
N ASN A 60 -10.51 2.40 -21.22
CA ASN A 60 -10.79 3.69 -20.63
C ASN A 60 -11.53 4.60 -21.61
N ARG A 61 -12.39 5.49 -21.08
CA ARG A 61 -13.16 6.47 -21.85
C ARG A 61 -12.29 7.69 -22.19
N VAL A 62 -11.27 7.46 -23.00
CA VAL A 62 -10.26 8.45 -23.42
C VAL A 62 -9.93 8.29 -24.92
N SER A 63 -9.61 9.38 -25.60
CA SER A 63 -9.00 9.37 -26.94
C SER A 63 -7.49 9.66 -26.85
N ALA A 64 -6.79 9.61 -27.99
CA ALA A 64 -5.41 10.09 -28.08
C ALA A 64 -5.27 11.56 -27.65
N SER A 65 -6.23 12.42 -28.00
CA SER A 65 -6.26 13.83 -27.56
C SER A 65 -6.47 13.95 -26.06
N THR A 66 -7.39 13.16 -25.47
CA THR A 66 -7.56 13.12 -24.00
C THR A 66 -6.26 12.74 -23.30
N MET A 67 -5.56 11.69 -23.78
CA MET A 67 -4.28 11.29 -23.21
C MET A 67 -3.22 12.37 -23.36
N SER A 68 -3.13 13.05 -24.51
CA SER A 68 -2.22 14.19 -24.69
C SER A 68 -2.47 15.28 -23.65
N HIS A 69 -3.72 15.70 -23.46
CA HIS A 69 -4.06 16.74 -22.49
C HIS A 69 -3.87 16.30 -21.03
N LEU A 70 -4.04 15.01 -20.72
CA LEU A 70 -3.72 14.45 -19.41
C LEU A 70 -2.21 14.52 -19.12
N ILE A 71 -1.37 14.21 -20.12
CA ILE A 71 0.08 14.35 -20.00
C ILE A 71 0.48 15.84 -19.90
N GLU A 72 -0.10 16.71 -20.72
CA GLU A 72 0.12 18.16 -20.63
C GLU A 72 -0.28 18.72 -19.26
N LEU A 73 -1.34 18.19 -18.62
CA LEU A 73 -1.71 18.58 -17.26
C LEU A 73 -0.63 18.17 -16.26
N ALA A 74 -0.07 16.97 -16.37
CA ALA A 74 1.04 16.52 -15.52
C ALA A 74 2.29 17.40 -15.72
N GLU A 75 2.60 17.78 -16.97
CA GLU A 75 3.69 18.72 -17.29
C GLU A 75 3.43 20.11 -16.70
N GLN A 76 2.23 20.67 -16.88
CA GLN A 76 1.83 21.96 -16.29
C GLN A 76 1.79 21.94 -14.76
N SER A 77 1.71 20.75 -14.16
CA SER A 77 1.82 20.53 -12.71
C SER A 77 3.27 20.48 -12.21
N GLY A 78 4.25 20.56 -13.11
CA GLY A 78 5.67 20.46 -12.76
C GLY A 78 6.08 19.06 -12.32
N LEU A 79 5.46 18.01 -12.87
CA LEU A 79 5.73 16.63 -12.44
C LEU A 79 7.21 16.27 -12.57
N ARG A 80 7.89 16.68 -13.65
CA ARG A 80 9.31 16.35 -13.86
C ARG A 80 10.17 16.96 -12.76
N GLU A 81 9.91 18.22 -12.40
CA GLU A 81 10.63 18.94 -11.35
C GLU A 81 10.42 18.30 -9.98
N HIS A 82 9.20 17.86 -9.66
CA HIS A 82 8.92 17.16 -8.40
C HIS A 82 9.58 15.79 -8.33
N ILE A 83 9.61 15.04 -9.45
CA ILE A 83 10.38 13.79 -9.56
C ILE A 83 11.85 14.07 -9.27
N ASP A 84 12.46 15.03 -9.99
CA ASP A 84 13.87 15.36 -9.81
C ASP A 84 14.18 15.78 -8.36
N SER A 85 13.29 16.55 -7.74
CA SER A 85 13.40 16.97 -6.33
C SER A 85 13.37 15.78 -5.36
N MET A 86 12.45 14.83 -5.57
CA MET A 86 12.38 13.60 -4.75
C MET A 86 13.69 12.81 -4.85
N PHE A 87 14.18 12.56 -6.07
CA PHE A 87 15.40 11.78 -6.30
C PHE A 87 16.69 12.51 -5.89
N ALA A 88 16.67 13.84 -5.82
CA ALA A 88 17.77 14.65 -5.28
C ALA A 88 17.81 14.65 -3.74
N GLY A 89 16.73 14.22 -3.08
CA GLY A 89 16.59 14.29 -1.63
C GLY A 89 16.18 15.64 -1.11
N ASP A 90 15.57 16.48 -1.94
CA ASP A 90 15.00 17.75 -1.51
C ASP A 90 13.86 17.54 -0.50
N ARG A 91 13.63 18.55 0.33
CA ARG A 91 12.61 18.51 1.39
C ARG A 91 11.20 18.78 0.85
N ILE A 92 10.68 17.82 0.09
CA ILE A 92 9.37 17.93 -0.57
C ILE A 92 8.17 17.55 0.31
N ASN A 93 8.40 16.98 1.50
CA ASN A 93 7.39 16.94 2.55
C ASN A 93 7.45 18.27 3.30
N VAL A 94 6.66 19.23 2.82
CA VAL A 94 6.77 20.65 3.19
C VAL A 94 6.23 20.88 4.59
N SER A 95 5.16 20.18 4.97
CA SER A 95 4.52 20.41 6.27
C SER A 95 5.33 19.85 7.45
N GLU A 96 6.22 18.88 7.20
CA GLU A 96 7.14 18.32 8.20
C GLU A 96 8.61 18.75 8.00
N ASP A 97 8.93 19.54 6.97
CA ASP A 97 10.29 19.91 6.54
C ASP A 97 11.23 18.69 6.39
N ARG A 98 10.81 17.71 5.60
CA ARG A 98 11.54 16.44 5.42
C ARG A 98 11.77 16.08 3.97
N SER A 99 12.90 15.42 3.72
CA SER A 99 13.15 14.69 2.48
C SER A 99 12.23 13.47 2.38
N VAL A 100 11.99 13.02 1.16
CA VAL A 100 11.20 11.82 0.86
C VAL A 100 12.05 10.91 -0.01
N LEU A 101 12.61 9.87 0.59
CA LEU A 101 13.72 9.13 -0.02
C LEU A 101 13.54 7.62 0.04
N HIS A 102 12.30 7.11 0.02
CA HIS A 102 12.06 5.66 -0.07
C HIS A 102 12.78 5.02 -1.28
N VAL A 103 12.95 5.76 -2.38
CA VAL A 103 13.78 5.34 -3.54
C VAL A 103 15.24 5.04 -3.17
N ALA A 104 15.81 5.66 -2.14
CA ALA A 104 17.18 5.39 -1.68
C ALA A 104 17.34 4.02 -1.00
N LEU A 105 16.24 3.43 -0.46
CA LEU A 105 16.24 2.12 0.22
C LEU A 105 16.61 0.96 -0.72
N ARG A 106 16.49 1.22 -2.02
CA ARG A 106 16.56 0.24 -3.10
C ARG A 106 17.59 0.61 -4.17
N MET A 107 18.35 1.68 -3.96
CA MET A 107 19.45 2.04 -4.85
C MET A 107 20.56 0.97 -4.84
N PRO A 108 21.24 0.74 -5.99
CA PRO A 108 22.40 -0.12 -6.07
C PRO A 108 23.49 0.27 -5.07
N ARG A 109 24.29 -0.71 -4.62
CA ARG A 109 25.33 -0.51 -3.60
C ARG A 109 26.38 0.53 -3.99
N ASP A 110 26.64 0.68 -5.28
CA ASP A 110 27.61 1.62 -5.84
C ASP A 110 27.02 2.99 -6.19
N ALA A 111 25.71 3.19 -6.00
CA ALA A 111 25.09 4.50 -6.08
C ALA A 111 25.48 5.37 -4.89
N GLN A 112 25.39 6.68 -5.07
CA GLN A 112 25.69 7.66 -4.03
C GLN A 112 24.58 8.70 -3.96
N LEU A 113 24.06 8.90 -2.75
CA LEU A 113 23.11 9.99 -2.45
C LEU A 113 23.52 10.60 -1.10
N VAL A 114 23.92 11.87 -1.13
CA VAL A 114 24.37 12.57 0.08
C VAL A 114 23.25 13.45 0.62
N LEU A 115 22.74 13.13 1.81
CA LEU A 115 21.79 13.94 2.55
C LEU A 115 22.43 14.43 3.85
N ASP A 116 22.39 15.73 4.11
CA ASP A 116 22.95 16.36 5.31
C ASP A 116 24.40 15.92 5.64
N GLY A 117 25.20 15.74 4.57
CA GLY A 117 26.62 15.35 4.66
C GLY A 117 26.88 13.86 4.86
N ARG A 118 25.85 13.00 4.79
CA ARG A 118 25.97 11.55 4.93
C ARG A 118 25.53 10.83 3.66
N ASP A 119 26.27 9.80 3.29
CA ASP A 119 25.88 8.91 2.19
C ASP A 119 24.81 7.93 2.67
N VAL A 120 23.54 8.24 2.37
CA VAL A 120 22.41 7.45 2.87
C VAL A 120 22.32 6.09 2.19
N VAL A 121 22.84 5.93 0.98
CA VAL A 121 22.88 4.63 0.30
C VAL A 121 23.82 3.68 1.04
N ALA A 122 25.00 4.17 1.45
CA ALA A 122 25.92 3.38 2.26
C ALA A 122 25.30 2.94 3.61
N GLU A 123 24.57 3.84 4.28
CA GLU A 123 23.87 3.51 5.53
C GLU A 123 22.73 2.48 5.31
N VAL A 124 22.01 2.57 4.19
CA VAL A 124 21.01 1.58 3.76
C VAL A 124 21.62 0.20 3.61
N HIS A 125 22.73 0.09 2.87
CA HIS A 125 23.37 -1.21 2.64
C HIS A 125 23.96 -1.82 3.91
N ASP A 126 24.45 -1.02 4.87
CA ASP A 126 24.88 -1.54 6.18
C ASP A 126 23.71 -2.20 6.95
N VAL A 127 22.54 -1.55 6.95
CA VAL A 127 21.35 -2.11 7.60
C VAL A 127 20.88 -3.36 6.87
N LEU A 128 20.81 -3.35 5.53
CA LEU A 128 20.42 -4.52 4.73
C LEU A 128 21.37 -5.70 4.94
N ASP A 129 22.68 -5.47 5.06
CA ASP A 129 23.67 -6.51 5.35
C ASP A 129 23.44 -7.13 6.74
N ARG A 130 23.22 -6.28 7.76
CA ARG A 130 22.91 -6.73 9.12
C ARG A 130 21.61 -7.53 9.16
N MET A 131 20.57 -7.08 8.45
CA MET A 131 19.32 -7.82 8.31
C MET A 131 19.54 -9.16 7.63
N GLY A 132 20.35 -9.20 6.57
CA GLY A 132 20.67 -10.41 5.82
C GLY A 132 21.35 -11.47 6.69
N VAL A 133 22.40 -11.06 7.43
CA VAL A 133 23.09 -11.93 8.39
C VAL A 133 22.12 -12.47 9.45
N PHE A 134 21.27 -11.61 10.00
CA PHE A 134 20.29 -12.03 11.01
C PHE A 134 19.26 -13.01 10.42
N ALA A 135 18.71 -12.72 9.23
CA ALA A 135 17.77 -13.58 8.55
C ALA A 135 18.38 -14.97 8.30
N ASP A 136 19.63 -15.05 7.83
CA ASP A 136 20.32 -16.32 7.64
C ASP A 136 20.57 -17.08 8.95
N GLN A 137 20.84 -16.38 10.05
CA GLN A 137 20.99 -17.01 11.37
C GLN A 137 19.67 -17.65 11.84
N ILE A 138 18.53 -16.99 11.63
CA ILE A 138 17.20 -17.54 11.95
C ILE A 138 16.88 -18.73 11.05
N ARG A 139 17.02 -18.56 9.73
CA ARG A 139 16.70 -19.58 8.73
C ARG A 139 17.57 -20.83 8.89
N SER A 140 18.88 -20.68 9.09
CA SER A 140 19.79 -21.80 9.38
C SER A 140 19.56 -22.44 10.75
N GLY A 141 18.88 -21.73 11.65
CA GLY A 141 18.69 -22.14 13.04
C GLY A 141 19.95 -22.01 13.89
N THR A 142 20.92 -21.22 13.45
CA THR A 142 22.11 -20.85 14.24
C THR A 142 21.72 -19.91 15.39
N TRP A 143 20.78 -18.99 15.14
CA TRP A 143 20.13 -18.25 16.22
C TRP A 143 19.24 -19.20 17.02
N LYS A 144 19.48 -19.25 18.34
CA LYS A 144 18.71 -20.07 19.27
C LYS A 144 17.92 -19.18 20.22
N GLY A 145 16.73 -19.64 20.59
CA GLY A 145 16.02 -19.11 21.75
C GLY A 145 16.80 -19.34 23.03
N TYR A 146 16.35 -18.73 24.12
CA TYR A 146 16.99 -18.78 25.45
C TYR A 146 17.27 -20.21 25.92
N THR A 147 16.38 -21.16 25.62
CA THR A 147 16.53 -22.58 26.00
C THR A 147 17.37 -23.41 25.03
N GLY A 148 18.00 -22.78 24.03
CA GLY A 148 18.85 -23.45 23.02
C GLY A 148 18.09 -24.04 21.83
N HIS A 149 16.76 -23.91 21.78
CA HIS A 149 15.95 -24.40 20.67
C HIS A 149 16.06 -23.50 19.43
N ARG A 150 15.91 -24.08 18.23
CA ARG A 150 15.85 -23.33 16.96
C ARG A 150 14.58 -22.47 16.96
N ILE A 151 14.69 -21.21 16.54
CA ILE A 151 13.51 -20.38 16.30
C ILE A 151 12.73 -20.96 15.12
N ARG A 152 11.44 -21.22 15.34
CA ARG A 152 10.48 -21.66 14.32
C ARG A 152 9.38 -20.65 14.07
N ASN A 153 9.12 -19.77 15.04
CA ASN A 153 8.03 -18.82 14.97
C ASN A 153 8.60 -17.41 15.01
N VAL A 154 8.18 -16.54 14.09
CA VAL A 154 8.56 -15.14 14.05
C VAL A 154 7.30 -14.31 14.01
N VAL A 155 7.12 -13.46 15.03
CA VAL A 155 5.94 -12.61 15.18
C VAL A 155 6.35 -11.15 15.01
N ASN A 156 5.91 -10.52 13.93
CA ASN A 156 6.06 -9.08 13.75
C ASN A 156 4.99 -8.36 14.58
N ILE A 157 5.39 -7.37 15.38
CA ILE A 157 4.50 -6.49 16.14
C ILE A 157 4.67 -5.08 15.60
N GLY A 158 3.66 -4.57 14.91
CA GLY A 158 3.68 -3.24 14.27
C GLY A 158 2.28 -2.85 13.81
N ILE A 159 2.02 -1.58 13.52
CA ILE A 159 0.70 -1.13 13.03
C ILE A 159 0.86 -0.18 11.84
N GLY A 160 -0.14 -0.13 10.97
CA GLY A 160 -0.13 0.70 9.76
C GLY A 160 1.02 0.32 8.85
N GLY A 161 1.92 1.27 8.55
CA GLY A 161 3.05 1.05 7.65
C GLY A 161 4.05 0.01 8.14
N SER A 162 4.14 -0.19 9.47
CA SER A 162 4.99 -1.21 10.11
C SER A 162 4.38 -2.62 10.09
N ASP A 163 3.22 -2.80 9.44
CA ASP A 163 2.51 -4.07 9.33
C ASP A 163 2.00 -4.35 7.92
N LEU A 164 1.24 -3.42 7.33
CA LEU A 164 0.52 -3.63 6.07
C LEU A 164 1.43 -4.03 4.90
N GLY A 165 2.59 -3.38 4.77
CA GLY A 165 3.61 -3.77 3.80
C GLY A 165 4.15 -5.18 4.08
N PRO A 166 4.79 -5.41 5.24
CA PRO A 166 5.31 -6.73 5.62
C PRO A 166 4.33 -7.90 5.48
N VAL A 167 3.08 -7.77 5.96
CA VAL A 167 2.06 -8.83 5.82
C VAL A 167 1.66 -9.05 4.38
N MET A 168 1.56 -7.97 3.59
CA MET A 168 1.25 -8.06 2.16
C MET A 168 2.35 -8.78 1.41
N ALA A 169 3.62 -8.40 1.58
CA ALA A 169 4.73 -9.03 0.88
C ALA A 169 4.95 -10.47 1.32
N HIS A 170 4.79 -10.79 2.61
CA HIS A 170 4.84 -12.16 3.09
C HIS A 170 3.79 -13.05 2.40
N GLU A 171 2.53 -12.60 2.34
CA GLU A 171 1.45 -13.35 1.68
C GLU A 171 1.66 -13.45 0.17
N ALA A 172 2.07 -12.36 -0.48
CA ALA A 172 2.35 -12.30 -1.91
C ALA A 172 3.48 -13.25 -2.32
N LEU A 173 4.54 -13.33 -1.51
CA LEU A 173 5.73 -14.14 -1.77
C LEU A 173 5.74 -15.46 -1.00
N ARG A 174 4.59 -15.90 -0.50
CA ARG A 174 4.49 -17.11 0.31
C ARG A 174 4.95 -18.37 -0.44
N ALA A 175 4.92 -18.39 -1.76
CA ALA A 175 5.49 -19.49 -2.55
C ALA A 175 7.03 -19.61 -2.40
N PHE A 176 7.71 -18.50 -2.09
CA PHE A 176 9.16 -18.41 -1.91
C PHE A 176 9.60 -18.47 -0.44
N SER A 177 8.65 -18.50 0.50
CA SER A 177 8.96 -18.51 1.93
C SER A 177 9.50 -19.87 2.39
N ASP A 178 10.40 -19.86 3.38
CA ASP A 178 10.79 -21.06 4.11
C ASP A 178 9.60 -21.64 4.88
N ARG A 179 9.21 -22.88 4.54
CA ARG A 179 8.03 -23.55 5.10
C ARG A 179 8.27 -24.12 6.50
N ASP A 180 9.52 -24.16 6.96
CA ASP A 180 9.85 -24.54 8.34
C ASP A 180 9.60 -23.41 9.35
N LEU A 181 9.36 -22.18 8.86
CA LEU A 181 9.11 -21.01 9.67
C LEU A 181 7.62 -20.60 9.65
N ASN A 182 7.09 -20.32 10.83
CA ASN A 182 5.77 -19.73 11.02
C ASN A 182 5.92 -18.23 11.21
N ILE A 183 5.53 -17.45 10.19
CA ILE A 183 5.54 -15.99 10.25
C ILE A 183 4.13 -15.50 10.61
N ARG A 184 4.02 -14.64 11.62
CA ARG A 184 2.75 -14.04 12.07
C ARG A 184 2.90 -12.54 12.27
N PHE A 185 1.77 -11.85 12.26
CA PHE A 185 1.69 -10.40 12.31
C PHE A 185 0.65 -10.02 13.36
N VAL A 186 1.04 -9.19 14.31
CA VAL A 186 0.19 -8.65 15.38
C VAL A 186 0.21 -7.14 15.25
N SER A 187 -0.96 -6.55 15.03
CA SER A 187 -1.11 -5.11 14.81
C SER A 187 -2.12 -4.45 15.72
N ASN A 188 -3.29 -5.07 15.91
CA ASN A 188 -4.37 -4.47 16.66
C ASN A 188 -4.08 -4.46 18.17
N VAL A 189 -4.49 -3.42 18.88
CA VAL A 189 -4.42 -3.36 20.36
C VAL A 189 -5.51 -4.21 21.03
N ASP A 190 -6.52 -4.63 20.27
CA ASP A 190 -7.39 -5.73 20.69
C ASP A 190 -6.55 -6.96 21.03
N SER A 191 -6.54 -7.32 22.31
CA SER A 191 -5.76 -8.45 22.85
C SER A 191 -6.00 -9.77 22.11
N THR A 192 -7.14 -9.92 21.44
CA THR A 192 -7.46 -11.08 20.59
C THR A 192 -6.36 -11.32 19.55
N ASP A 193 -5.81 -10.27 18.96
CA ASP A 193 -4.80 -10.39 17.88
C ASP A 193 -3.51 -11.06 18.38
N LEU A 194 -2.98 -10.60 19.52
CA LEU A 194 -1.81 -11.22 20.15
C LEU A 194 -2.12 -12.61 20.72
N VAL A 195 -3.27 -12.79 21.39
CA VAL A 195 -3.64 -14.06 22.03
C VAL A 195 -3.85 -15.15 20.99
N GLU A 196 -4.57 -14.89 19.90
CA GLU A 196 -4.74 -15.88 18.82
C GLU A 196 -3.42 -16.13 18.09
N SER A 197 -2.64 -15.08 17.84
CA SER A 197 -1.34 -15.21 17.19
C SER A 197 -0.30 -16.00 17.99
N THR A 198 -0.50 -16.18 19.29
CA THR A 198 0.44 -16.91 20.18
C THR A 198 -0.12 -18.23 20.73
N ARG A 199 -1.42 -18.51 20.52
CA ARG A 199 -2.17 -19.60 21.17
C ARG A 199 -1.55 -20.99 21.01
N ASP A 200 -0.99 -21.28 19.85
CA ASP A 200 -0.39 -22.57 19.47
C ASP A 200 1.14 -22.49 19.30
N LEU A 201 1.77 -21.37 19.70
CA LEU A 201 3.22 -21.19 19.58
C LEU A 201 3.96 -21.67 20.83
N ASN A 202 5.14 -22.26 20.64
CA ASN A 202 6.05 -22.60 21.74
C ASN A 202 6.94 -21.39 22.09
N PRO A 203 6.87 -20.83 23.32
CA PRO A 203 7.69 -19.69 23.73
C PRO A 203 9.20 -19.89 23.52
N SER A 204 9.71 -21.12 23.71
CA SER A 204 11.14 -21.43 23.51
C SER A 204 11.62 -21.32 22.06
N GLU A 205 10.70 -21.30 21.10
CA GLU A 205 10.98 -21.30 19.67
C GLU A 205 10.46 -20.04 18.95
N THR A 206 10.00 -19.04 19.70
CA THR A 206 9.33 -17.84 19.16
C THR A 206 10.19 -16.59 19.32
N LEU A 207 10.44 -15.89 18.21
CA LEU A 207 11.07 -14.58 18.16
C LEU A 207 10.01 -13.51 17.88
N PHE A 208 10.12 -12.37 18.55
CA PHE A 208 9.32 -11.17 18.29
C PHE A 208 10.16 -10.08 17.63
N ILE A 209 9.65 -9.51 16.54
CA ILE A 209 10.20 -8.31 15.90
C ILE A 209 9.29 -7.14 16.26
N VAL A 210 9.79 -6.19 17.06
CA VAL A 210 9.03 -5.00 17.47
C VAL A 210 9.32 -3.86 16.48
N ALA A 211 8.39 -3.59 15.58
CA ALA A 211 8.51 -2.62 14.50
C ALA A 211 7.74 -1.33 14.81
N SER A 212 8.48 -0.25 15.16
CA SER A 212 7.90 1.07 15.41
C SER A 212 8.94 2.17 15.24
N LYS A 213 8.67 3.14 14.35
CA LYS A 213 9.56 4.29 14.09
C LYS A 213 9.95 5.02 15.38
N THR A 214 8.95 5.38 16.17
CA THR A 214 9.11 6.16 17.42
C THR A 214 9.33 5.29 18.65
N PHE A 215 9.05 3.99 18.55
CA PHE A 215 9.04 3.05 19.67
C PHE A 215 8.13 3.50 20.84
N SER A 216 7.06 4.24 20.52
CA SER A 216 6.07 4.70 21.50
C SER A 216 4.63 4.62 21.01
N THR A 217 4.40 3.98 19.86
CA THR A 217 3.04 3.74 19.36
C THR A 217 2.28 2.90 20.39
N LEU A 218 1.14 3.40 20.86
CA LEU A 218 0.42 2.83 22.00
C LEU A 218 0.08 1.35 21.76
N GLU A 219 -0.48 1.05 20.60
CA GLU A 219 -0.88 -0.28 20.18
C GLU A 219 0.32 -1.23 20.13
N THR A 220 1.37 -0.84 19.41
CA THR A 220 2.60 -1.63 19.26
C THR A 220 3.28 -1.90 20.60
N MET A 221 3.42 -0.89 21.46
CA MET A 221 4.09 -1.05 22.75
C MET A 221 3.25 -1.86 23.75
N THR A 222 1.93 -1.72 23.73
CA THR A 222 1.03 -2.55 24.54
C THR A 222 1.17 -4.03 24.17
N ASN A 223 1.22 -4.33 22.87
CA ASN A 223 1.44 -5.68 22.36
C ASN A 223 2.85 -6.18 22.67
N ALA A 224 3.89 -5.37 22.48
CA ALA A 224 5.27 -5.73 22.77
C ALA A 224 5.49 -6.06 24.26
N HIS A 225 4.95 -5.26 25.18
CA HIS A 225 5.00 -5.56 26.61
C HIS A 225 4.20 -6.82 26.97
N SER A 226 3.08 -7.06 26.31
CA SER A 226 2.28 -8.28 26.54
C SER A 226 2.98 -9.53 25.99
N ALA A 227 3.64 -9.44 24.83
CA ALA A 227 4.48 -10.50 24.29
C ALA A 227 5.71 -10.77 25.19
N ARG A 228 6.35 -9.72 25.70
CA ARG A 228 7.47 -9.83 26.66
C ARG A 228 7.03 -10.60 27.91
N ARG A 229 5.88 -10.24 28.49
CA ARG A 229 5.30 -10.99 29.62
C ARG A 229 5.01 -12.44 29.24
N TRP A 230 4.38 -12.68 28.10
CA TRP A 230 4.06 -14.03 27.62
C TRP A 230 5.30 -14.95 27.52
N VAL A 231 6.44 -14.43 27.03
CA VAL A 231 7.70 -15.20 27.00
C VAL A 231 8.27 -15.40 28.40
N LEU A 232 8.32 -14.34 29.22
CA LEU A 232 8.91 -14.38 30.56
C LEU A 232 8.11 -15.25 31.54
N ASP A 233 6.79 -15.26 31.44
CA ASP A 233 5.93 -16.12 32.26
C ASP A 233 6.17 -17.61 31.95
N ALA A 234 6.56 -17.93 30.70
CA ALA A 234 6.82 -19.30 30.27
C ALA A 234 8.28 -19.76 30.46
N LEU A 235 9.27 -18.87 30.26
CA LEU A 235 10.70 -19.21 30.25
C LEU A 235 11.47 -18.65 31.45
N GLY A 236 10.88 -17.70 32.18
CA GLY A 236 11.45 -17.12 33.39
C GLY A 236 11.37 -18.07 34.60
N GLY A 237 12.02 -17.68 35.69
CA GLY A 237 12.02 -18.46 36.94
C GLY A 237 13.23 -18.14 37.83
N PRO A 238 13.32 -18.78 39.01
CA PRO A 238 14.43 -18.57 39.94
C PRO A 238 15.79 -18.82 39.27
N GLY A 239 16.62 -17.78 39.20
CA GLY A 239 17.96 -17.84 38.59
C GLY A 239 18.03 -17.45 37.11
N THR A 240 16.91 -17.16 36.46
CA THR A 240 16.87 -16.60 35.09
C THR A 240 16.94 -15.07 35.14
N ALA A 241 17.91 -14.47 34.46
CA ALA A 241 17.90 -13.02 34.22
C ALA A 241 16.95 -12.70 33.06
N GLU A 242 15.98 -11.80 33.27
CA GLU A 242 15.03 -11.42 32.21
C GLU A 242 15.73 -10.90 30.95
N ALA A 243 16.85 -10.18 31.12
CA ALA A 243 17.66 -9.66 30.04
C ALA A 243 18.15 -10.77 29.09
N ASP A 244 18.55 -11.92 29.61
CA ASP A 244 19.04 -13.05 28.81
C ASP A 244 17.93 -13.66 27.94
N VAL A 245 16.69 -13.67 28.46
CA VAL A 245 15.52 -14.13 27.69
C VAL A 245 15.17 -13.11 26.61
N VAL A 246 15.12 -11.82 26.96
CA VAL A 246 14.77 -10.74 26.03
C VAL A 246 15.78 -10.67 24.88
N GLU A 247 17.09 -10.75 25.16
CA GLU A 247 18.15 -10.72 24.14
C GLU A 247 17.98 -11.80 23.07
N ARG A 248 17.41 -12.95 23.42
CA ARG A 248 17.25 -14.10 22.50
C ARG A 248 15.91 -14.14 21.77
N HIS A 249 14.89 -13.46 22.30
CA HIS A 249 13.51 -13.56 21.84
C HIS A 249 12.93 -12.24 21.31
N PHE A 250 13.66 -11.13 21.39
CA PHE A 250 13.22 -9.82 20.90
C PHE A 250 14.30 -9.12 20.07
N VAL A 251 13.89 -8.60 18.92
CA VAL A 251 14.65 -7.63 18.12
C VAL A 251 13.78 -6.40 17.84
N ALA A 252 14.41 -5.27 17.54
CA ALA A 252 13.70 -4.02 17.29
C ALA A 252 13.97 -3.49 15.87
N VAL A 253 12.94 -2.94 15.25
CA VAL A 253 13.07 -2.12 14.05
C VAL A 253 12.58 -0.71 14.40
N SER A 254 13.51 0.24 14.53
CA SER A 254 13.20 1.56 15.07
C SER A 254 14.26 2.60 14.72
N THR A 255 13.95 3.86 15.02
CA THR A 255 14.92 4.98 14.99
C THR A 255 15.33 5.42 16.41
N ASN A 256 14.67 4.90 17.45
CA ASN A 256 14.82 5.37 18.83
C ASN A 256 15.58 4.36 19.71
N ALA A 257 16.91 4.45 19.72
CA ALA A 257 17.77 3.53 20.48
C ALA A 257 17.57 3.61 22.01
N GLU A 258 17.22 4.79 22.53
CA GLU A 258 16.97 4.98 23.97
C GLU A 258 15.78 4.13 24.43
N ARG A 259 14.63 4.25 23.75
CA ARG A 259 13.41 3.48 24.09
C ARG A 259 13.55 1.98 23.84
N VAL A 260 14.32 1.60 22.82
CA VAL A 260 14.65 0.18 22.58
C VAL A 260 15.45 -0.40 23.76
N THR A 261 16.43 0.38 24.26
CA THR A 261 17.22 -0.01 25.44
C THR A 261 16.37 -0.04 26.70
N GLU A 262 15.49 0.93 26.91
CA GLU A 262 14.54 0.96 28.05
C GLU A 262 13.60 -0.25 28.07
N PHE A 263 13.18 -0.74 26.90
CA PHE A 263 12.41 -1.98 26.79
C PHE A 263 13.22 -3.24 27.15
N GLY A 264 14.55 -3.15 27.08
CA GLY A 264 15.49 -4.22 27.39
C GLY A 264 16.06 -4.97 26.19
N ILE A 265 15.87 -4.46 24.97
CA ILE A 265 16.50 -5.02 23.76
C ILE A 265 17.89 -4.41 23.61
N ASP A 266 18.89 -5.26 23.37
CA ASP A 266 20.24 -4.80 23.04
C ASP A 266 20.23 -4.08 21.68
N THR A 267 20.82 -2.88 21.61
CA THR A 267 20.93 -2.10 20.37
C THR A 267 21.65 -2.83 19.22
N ARG A 268 22.44 -3.87 19.50
CA ARG A 268 22.99 -4.78 18.46
C ARG A 268 21.88 -5.52 17.70
N ASN A 269 20.76 -5.80 18.38
CA ASN A 269 19.53 -6.39 17.85
C ASN A 269 18.52 -5.33 17.38
N MET A 270 18.95 -4.07 17.23
CA MET A 270 18.15 -3.01 16.64
C MET A 270 18.57 -2.77 15.19
N PHE A 271 17.60 -2.79 14.29
CA PHE A 271 17.75 -2.46 12.88
C PHE A 271 17.17 -1.06 12.64
N GLY A 272 18.07 -0.14 12.27
CA GLY A 272 17.75 1.28 12.09
C GLY A 272 17.05 1.58 10.78
N PHE A 273 16.34 2.70 10.73
CA PHE A 273 15.91 3.36 9.49
C PHE A 273 15.80 4.88 9.74
N TRP A 274 15.36 5.64 8.74
CA TRP A 274 15.47 7.11 8.77
C TRP A 274 14.11 7.83 8.79
N ASP A 275 14.15 9.12 9.12
CA ASP A 275 12.98 9.97 9.19
C ASP A 275 12.34 10.26 7.83
N TRP A 276 13.14 10.31 6.75
CA TRP A 276 12.71 10.44 5.36
C TRP A 276 12.01 9.18 4.80
N VAL A 277 11.97 8.09 5.56
CA VAL A 277 11.15 6.91 5.25
C VAL A 277 9.75 7.10 5.83
N GLY A 278 8.78 7.36 4.95
CA GLY A 278 7.37 7.39 5.30
C GLY A 278 6.85 5.99 5.65
N GLY A 279 5.95 5.87 6.64
CA GLY A 279 5.50 4.55 7.12
C GLY A 279 4.90 3.68 6.02
N ARG A 280 4.04 4.24 5.18
CA ARG A 280 3.41 3.54 4.04
C ARG A 280 4.34 3.27 2.85
N TYR A 281 5.59 3.72 2.93
CA TYR A 281 6.68 3.54 1.96
C TYR A 281 7.91 2.87 2.60
N SER A 282 7.71 2.06 3.67
CA SER A 282 8.82 1.58 4.50
C SER A 282 9.15 0.10 4.33
N MET A 283 8.37 -0.67 3.58
CA MET A 283 8.50 -2.13 3.50
C MET A 283 9.85 -2.61 2.96
N ASP A 284 10.50 -1.82 2.12
CA ASP A 284 11.83 -2.02 1.55
C ASP A 284 12.99 -1.57 2.47
N SER A 285 12.69 -0.99 3.63
CA SER A 285 13.65 -0.69 4.70
C SER A 285 13.79 -1.86 5.71
N ALA A 286 14.37 -1.58 6.88
CA ALA A 286 14.38 -2.50 8.03
C ALA A 286 12.99 -3.00 8.47
N ILE A 287 11.91 -2.26 8.15
CA ILE A 287 10.54 -2.73 8.41
C ILE A 287 10.23 -4.04 7.67
N GLY A 288 10.89 -4.30 6.54
CA GLY A 288 10.81 -5.56 5.79
C GLY A 288 11.52 -6.75 6.43
N LEU A 289 12.10 -6.63 7.64
CA LEU A 289 12.89 -7.69 8.26
C LEU A 289 12.14 -9.02 8.37
N SER A 290 10.87 -9.01 8.80
CA SER A 290 10.05 -10.23 8.87
C SER A 290 9.88 -10.89 7.50
N THR A 291 9.77 -10.09 6.44
CA THR A 291 9.69 -10.57 5.05
C THR A 291 11.02 -11.16 4.61
N MET A 292 12.15 -10.49 4.88
CA MET A 292 13.49 -11.01 4.57
C MET A 292 13.76 -12.34 5.31
N VAL A 293 13.36 -12.47 6.56
CA VAL A 293 13.43 -13.75 7.29
C VAL A 293 12.59 -14.83 6.59
N ALA A 294 11.39 -14.48 6.13
CA ALA A 294 10.48 -15.42 5.46
C ALA A 294 11.05 -15.93 4.12
N VAL A 295 11.50 -15.04 3.23
CA VAL A 295 11.90 -15.39 1.85
C VAL A 295 13.40 -15.56 1.64
N GLY A 296 14.22 -15.09 2.58
CA GLY A 296 15.68 -15.07 2.52
C GLY A 296 16.25 -13.77 1.92
N PRO A 297 17.51 -13.43 2.21
CA PRO A 297 18.14 -12.19 1.75
C PRO A 297 18.16 -12.04 0.21
N ASP A 298 18.47 -13.10 -0.52
CA ASP A 298 18.54 -13.07 -1.99
C ASP A 298 17.19 -12.70 -2.64
N ARG A 299 16.08 -13.24 -2.11
CA ARG A 299 14.73 -12.95 -2.63
C ARG A 299 14.25 -11.57 -2.21
N PHE A 300 14.68 -11.09 -1.03
CA PHE A 300 14.43 -9.71 -0.64
C PHE A 300 15.19 -8.74 -1.55
N ALA A 301 16.46 -9.03 -1.87
CA ALA A 301 17.25 -8.23 -2.81
C ALA A 301 16.66 -8.24 -4.23
N GLU A 302 16.15 -9.38 -4.71
CA GLU A 302 15.41 -9.47 -5.98
C GLU A 302 14.17 -8.56 -5.98
N MET A 303 13.45 -8.49 -4.86
CA MET A 303 12.33 -7.57 -4.71
C MET A 303 12.78 -6.11 -4.78
N LEU A 304 13.84 -5.72 -4.05
CA LEU A 304 14.41 -4.37 -4.09
C LEU A 304 14.84 -3.97 -5.50
N ALA A 305 15.46 -4.88 -6.25
CA ALA A 305 15.84 -4.64 -7.64
C ALA A 305 14.61 -4.33 -8.52
N GLY A 306 13.49 -5.03 -8.31
CA GLY A 306 12.24 -4.74 -9.01
C GLY A 306 11.67 -3.37 -8.68
N PHE A 307 11.75 -2.94 -7.42
CA PHE A 307 11.38 -1.58 -7.08
C PHE A 307 12.29 -0.54 -7.75
N HIS A 308 13.61 -0.74 -7.69
CA HIS A 308 14.59 0.18 -8.28
C HIS A 308 14.44 0.35 -9.78
N ASP A 309 14.22 -0.74 -10.52
CA ASP A 309 14.01 -0.65 -11.96
C ASP A 309 12.77 0.19 -12.30
N MET A 310 11.70 0.09 -11.51
CA MET A 310 10.51 0.93 -11.66
C MET A 310 10.76 2.38 -11.26
N ASP A 311 11.65 2.65 -10.30
CA ASP A 311 12.11 4.02 -10.01
C ASP A 311 12.79 4.65 -11.19
N GLU A 312 13.74 3.95 -11.82
CA GLU A 312 14.47 4.49 -12.97
C GLU A 312 13.56 4.64 -14.18
N HIS A 313 12.63 3.71 -14.40
CA HIS A 313 11.57 3.87 -15.41
C HIS A 313 10.73 5.12 -15.14
N PHE A 314 10.26 5.29 -13.90
CA PHE A 314 9.48 6.47 -13.52
C PHE A 314 10.27 7.77 -13.73
N ARG A 315 11.54 7.77 -13.32
CA ARG A 315 12.43 8.93 -13.32
C ARG A 315 12.84 9.37 -14.71
N THR A 316 13.02 8.44 -15.66
CA THR A 316 13.70 8.73 -16.92
C THR A 316 12.82 8.60 -18.16
N THR A 317 11.73 7.82 -18.10
CA THR A 317 10.88 7.57 -19.28
C THR A 317 9.98 8.78 -19.60
N PRO A 318 9.78 9.12 -20.90
CA PRO A 318 8.79 10.11 -21.32
C PRO A 318 7.40 9.78 -20.79
N PHE A 319 6.64 10.79 -20.36
CA PHE A 319 5.37 10.58 -19.64
C PHE A 319 4.32 9.79 -20.43
N ALA A 320 4.30 9.89 -21.76
CA ALA A 320 3.39 9.12 -22.62
C ALA A 320 3.70 7.61 -22.66
N GLU A 321 4.89 7.19 -22.22
CA GLU A 321 5.34 5.78 -22.16
C GLU A 321 5.60 5.32 -20.72
N ASN A 322 5.28 6.16 -19.73
CA ASN A 322 5.63 5.97 -18.34
C ASN A 322 4.46 5.34 -17.57
N LEU A 323 4.65 4.08 -17.15
CA LEU A 323 3.62 3.23 -16.54
C LEU A 323 2.94 3.90 -15.32
N PRO A 324 3.68 4.36 -14.29
CA PRO A 324 3.08 5.07 -13.17
C PRO A 324 2.34 6.35 -13.55
N VAL A 325 2.89 7.11 -14.51
CA VAL A 325 2.28 8.39 -14.92
C VAL A 325 0.95 8.14 -15.61
N ILE A 326 0.87 7.16 -16.51
CA ILE A 326 -0.39 6.80 -17.19
C ILE A 326 -1.45 6.38 -16.19
N LEU A 327 -1.13 5.51 -15.22
CA LEU A 327 -2.07 5.15 -14.17
C LEU A 327 -2.49 6.36 -13.32
N GLY A 328 -1.54 7.22 -12.97
CA GLY A 328 -1.79 8.42 -12.17
C GLY A 328 -2.74 9.40 -12.86
N VAL A 329 -2.50 9.72 -14.14
CA VAL A 329 -3.35 10.66 -14.88
C VAL A 329 -4.72 10.07 -15.20
N LEU A 330 -4.84 8.75 -15.42
CA LEU A 330 -6.14 8.10 -15.55
C LEU A 330 -6.94 8.14 -14.23
N ALA A 331 -6.28 8.02 -13.08
CA ALA A 331 -6.94 8.20 -11.79
C ALA A 331 -7.48 9.64 -11.62
N VAL A 332 -6.68 10.66 -11.99
CA VAL A 332 -7.11 12.06 -12.03
C VAL A 332 -8.30 12.26 -12.98
N TRP A 333 -8.24 11.66 -14.17
CA TRP A 333 -9.30 11.73 -15.17
C TRP A 333 -10.66 11.30 -14.59
N TYR A 334 -10.70 10.12 -13.97
CA TYR A 334 -11.95 9.62 -13.40
C TYR A 334 -12.35 10.34 -12.12
N ARG A 335 -11.39 10.69 -11.28
CA ARG A 335 -11.68 11.40 -10.02
C ARG A 335 -12.28 12.78 -10.29
N ASN A 336 -11.68 13.55 -11.19
CA ASN A 336 -11.99 14.96 -11.33
C ASN A 336 -12.99 15.28 -12.45
N PHE A 337 -13.01 14.51 -13.54
CA PHE A 337 -13.90 14.81 -14.68
C PHE A 337 -15.14 13.92 -14.68
N PHE A 338 -14.99 12.62 -14.39
CA PHE A 338 -16.13 11.71 -14.21
C PHE A 338 -16.69 11.70 -12.77
N GLY A 339 -16.04 12.38 -11.82
CA GLY A 339 -16.49 12.48 -10.43
C GLY A 339 -16.45 11.15 -9.65
N CYS A 340 -15.71 10.15 -10.13
CA CYS A 340 -15.63 8.82 -9.52
C CYS A 340 -15.01 8.91 -8.12
N GLN A 341 -15.81 8.58 -7.10
CA GLN A 341 -15.38 8.70 -5.71
C GLN A 341 -14.52 7.53 -5.21
N THR A 342 -14.44 6.47 -5.99
CA THR A 342 -13.82 5.21 -5.59
C THR A 342 -13.13 4.51 -6.76
N MET A 343 -12.05 3.79 -6.45
CA MET A 343 -11.23 3.01 -7.37
C MET A 343 -11.12 1.58 -6.86
N GLY A 344 -11.28 0.60 -7.75
CA GLY A 344 -11.17 -0.81 -7.44
C GLY A 344 -9.82 -1.40 -7.85
N VAL A 345 -9.21 -2.25 -7.03
CA VAL A 345 -8.02 -3.03 -7.40
C VAL A 345 -8.29 -4.51 -7.16
N MET A 346 -8.40 -5.30 -8.23
CA MET A 346 -8.82 -6.70 -8.19
C MET A 346 -7.69 -7.60 -8.71
N PRO A 347 -6.81 -8.10 -7.82
CA PRO A 347 -5.76 -9.02 -8.24
C PRO A 347 -6.34 -10.42 -8.48
N TYR A 348 -6.15 -10.96 -9.67
CA TYR A 348 -6.44 -12.36 -9.99
C TYR A 348 -5.26 -13.25 -9.59
N SER A 349 -4.91 -13.15 -8.30
CA SER A 349 -3.93 -13.97 -7.61
C SER A 349 -4.29 -14.01 -6.13
N GLN A 350 -4.52 -15.20 -5.58
CA GLN A 350 -4.89 -15.37 -4.17
C GLN A 350 -3.76 -14.93 -3.22
N TYR A 351 -2.50 -14.99 -3.66
CA TYR A 351 -1.37 -14.50 -2.87
C TYR A 351 -1.41 -12.98 -2.66
N LEU A 352 -2.07 -12.22 -3.56
CA LEU A 352 -2.25 -10.78 -3.44
C LEU A 352 -3.48 -10.37 -2.62
N LYS A 353 -4.06 -11.27 -1.79
CA LYS A 353 -5.24 -10.95 -0.96
C LYS A 353 -5.08 -9.75 -0.02
N ARG A 354 -3.84 -9.39 0.35
CA ARG A 354 -3.54 -8.22 1.20
C ARG A 354 -3.10 -6.99 0.40
N PHE A 355 -2.95 -7.12 -0.93
CA PHE A 355 -2.51 -6.01 -1.78
C PHE A 355 -3.50 -4.83 -1.79
N PRO A 356 -4.84 -5.03 -1.89
CA PRO A 356 -5.78 -3.92 -1.77
C PRO A 356 -5.70 -3.19 -0.42
N ALA A 357 -5.52 -3.92 0.68
CA ALA A 357 -5.39 -3.33 2.02
C ALA A 357 -4.08 -2.52 2.19
N TYR A 358 -2.98 -2.96 1.57
CA TYR A 358 -1.76 -2.18 1.50
C TYR A 358 -1.97 -0.89 0.67
N LEU A 359 -2.59 -1.00 -0.51
CA LEU A 359 -2.89 0.14 -1.37
C LEU A 359 -3.85 1.14 -0.74
N GLN A 360 -4.78 0.69 0.11
CA GLN A 360 -5.65 1.59 0.89
C GLN A 360 -4.83 2.58 1.69
N GLN A 361 -3.84 2.12 2.46
CA GLN A 361 -2.98 3.04 3.20
C GLN A 361 -2.14 3.89 2.25
N LEU A 362 -1.46 3.27 1.27
CA LEU A 362 -0.58 3.96 0.34
C LEU A 362 -1.30 5.12 -0.39
N THR A 363 -2.54 4.90 -0.82
CA THR A 363 -3.29 5.88 -1.62
C THR A 363 -4.05 6.87 -0.73
N MET A 364 -4.84 6.38 0.23
CA MET A 364 -5.79 7.19 0.98
C MET A 364 -5.10 8.04 2.05
N GLU A 365 -4.07 7.51 2.71
CA GLU A 365 -3.31 8.28 3.71
C GLU A 365 -2.38 9.29 3.03
N SER A 366 -1.84 8.98 1.84
CA SER A 366 -1.05 9.94 1.06
C SER A 366 -1.91 11.08 0.49
N ASN A 367 -2.97 10.74 -0.26
CA ASN A 367 -3.66 11.73 -1.10
C ASN A 367 -5.04 12.15 -0.58
N GLY A 368 -5.50 11.63 0.55
CA GLY A 368 -6.73 12.07 1.23
C GLY A 368 -6.58 13.43 1.92
N LYS A 369 -6.22 14.46 1.15
CA LYS A 369 -5.85 15.79 1.64
C LYS A 369 -6.80 16.86 1.09
N HIS A 370 -6.93 17.96 1.82
CA HIS A 370 -7.74 19.12 1.39
C HIS A 370 -6.97 20.43 1.39
N VAL A 371 -5.66 20.39 1.67
CA VAL A 371 -4.78 21.57 1.71
C VAL A 371 -3.62 21.33 0.74
N THR A 372 -3.32 22.34 -0.08
CA THR A 372 -2.21 22.34 -1.04
C THR A 372 -0.88 22.59 -0.34
N LEU A 373 0.23 22.36 -1.06
CA LEU A 373 1.59 22.71 -0.61
C LEU A 373 1.75 24.20 -0.28
N ALA A 374 0.91 25.07 -0.86
CA ALA A 374 0.88 26.51 -0.57
C ALA A 374 0.09 26.86 0.70
N GLY A 375 -0.54 25.89 1.36
CA GLY A 375 -1.38 26.13 2.54
C GLY A 375 -2.80 26.60 2.21
N GLU A 376 -3.24 26.46 0.96
CA GLU A 376 -4.58 26.84 0.50
C GLU A 376 -5.51 25.64 0.42
N HIS A 377 -6.82 25.85 0.50
CA HIS A 377 -7.77 24.75 0.30
C HIS A 377 -7.77 24.32 -1.17
N VAL A 378 -7.73 23.01 -1.43
CA VAL A 378 -7.81 22.46 -2.78
C VAL A 378 -9.14 22.84 -3.45
N ASP A 379 -9.11 23.14 -4.75
CA ASP A 379 -10.28 23.52 -5.57
C ASP A 379 -10.86 22.37 -6.41
N ALA A 380 -10.30 21.17 -6.22
CA ALA A 380 -10.68 19.92 -6.85
C ALA A 380 -10.71 18.77 -5.83
N ASP A 381 -11.45 17.72 -6.16
CA ASP A 381 -11.45 16.47 -5.42
C ASP A 381 -10.06 15.79 -5.46
N THR A 382 -9.55 15.30 -4.32
CA THR A 382 -8.24 14.62 -4.21
C THR A 382 -8.39 13.10 -4.14
N GLY A 383 -7.67 12.40 -3.25
CA GLY A 383 -7.62 10.94 -3.19
C GLY A 383 -9.00 10.24 -3.18
N ALA A 384 -9.10 9.15 -3.94
CA ALA A 384 -10.31 8.32 -3.99
C ALA A 384 -10.31 7.23 -2.90
N ILE A 385 -11.48 6.63 -2.66
CA ILE A 385 -11.60 5.44 -1.81
C ILE A 385 -11.09 4.23 -2.60
N TYR A 386 -9.98 3.65 -2.17
CA TYR A 386 -9.43 2.41 -2.74
C TYR A 386 -9.96 1.18 -2.01
N TRP A 387 -10.31 0.13 -2.76
CA TRP A 387 -10.79 -1.13 -2.19
C TRP A 387 -10.67 -2.26 -3.21
N GLY A 388 -10.84 -3.50 -2.73
CA GLY A 388 -10.90 -4.66 -3.60
C GLY A 388 -10.66 -5.96 -2.86
N GLU A 389 -10.87 -7.05 -3.59
CA GLU A 389 -10.62 -8.42 -3.15
C GLU A 389 -10.07 -9.21 -4.35
N PRO A 390 -9.34 -10.31 -4.12
CA PRO A 390 -8.89 -11.14 -5.23
C PRO A 390 -10.03 -11.62 -6.12
N GLY A 391 -9.76 -11.65 -7.42
CA GLY A 391 -10.55 -12.42 -8.36
C GLY A 391 -10.36 -13.92 -8.10
N THR A 392 -11.39 -14.77 -8.14
CA THR A 392 -12.78 -14.49 -8.54
C THR A 392 -13.71 -14.15 -7.37
N ASN A 393 -13.23 -14.12 -6.13
CA ASN A 393 -14.05 -13.90 -4.94
C ASN A 393 -14.86 -12.60 -5.01
N GLY A 394 -14.24 -11.50 -5.44
CA GLY A 394 -14.93 -10.22 -5.65
C GLY A 394 -16.11 -10.32 -6.62
N GLN A 395 -16.00 -11.18 -7.65
CA GLN A 395 -17.09 -11.41 -8.62
C GLN A 395 -18.35 -11.96 -7.97
N HIS A 396 -18.20 -12.73 -6.90
CA HIS A 396 -19.28 -13.36 -6.14
C HIS A 396 -19.66 -12.57 -4.87
N SER A 397 -19.17 -11.33 -4.74
CA SER A 397 -19.46 -10.46 -3.61
C SER A 397 -20.10 -9.14 -4.07
N PHE A 398 -19.37 -8.34 -4.84
CA PHE A 398 -19.73 -6.94 -5.11
C PHE A 398 -19.71 -6.54 -6.59
N TYR A 399 -19.30 -7.43 -7.50
CA TYR A 399 -19.31 -7.12 -8.94
C TYR A 399 -20.71 -6.81 -9.50
N GLN A 400 -21.77 -7.27 -8.84
CA GLN A 400 -23.14 -6.84 -9.14
C GLN A 400 -23.26 -5.30 -9.12
N LEU A 401 -22.71 -4.66 -8.08
CA LEU A 401 -22.69 -3.20 -7.96
C LEU A 401 -21.77 -2.59 -9.02
N ILE A 402 -20.61 -3.20 -9.28
CA ILE A 402 -19.68 -2.70 -10.30
C ILE A 402 -20.34 -2.72 -11.69
N HIS A 403 -21.13 -3.75 -12.04
CA HIS A 403 -21.75 -3.91 -13.37
C HIS A 403 -23.06 -3.15 -13.58
N GLN A 404 -23.92 -3.10 -12.57
CA GLN A 404 -25.29 -2.57 -12.71
C GLN A 404 -25.65 -1.52 -11.66
N GLY A 405 -24.74 -1.19 -10.75
CA GLY A 405 -24.94 -0.10 -9.80
C GLY A 405 -24.94 1.26 -10.48
N THR A 406 -25.48 2.26 -9.78
CA THR A 406 -25.61 3.65 -10.25
C THR A 406 -24.33 4.47 -10.11
N THR A 407 -23.25 3.86 -9.65
CA THR A 407 -21.92 4.49 -9.49
C THR A 407 -20.96 3.86 -10.49
N MET A 408 -20.20 4.71 -11.18
CA MET A 408 -19.07 4.26 -11.99
C MET A 408 -17.87 4.02 -11.09
N ILE A 409 -17.24 2.86 -11.24
CA ILE A 409 -16.08 2.44 -10.46
C ILE A 409 -15.02 2.00 -11.45
N PRO A 410 -13.96 2.79 -11.69
CA PRO A 410 -12.79 2.33 -12.43
C PRO A 410 -12.11 1.18 -11.69
N VAL A 411 -11.67 0.17 -12.43
CA VAL A 411 -11.08 -1.04 -11.86
C VAL A 411 -9.75 -1.38 -12.51
N ASP A 412 -8.72 -1.57 -11.69
CA ASP A 412 -7.46 -2.19 -12.07
C ASP A 412 -7.57 -3.72 -11.88
N LEU A 413 -7.46 -4.46 -12.98
CA LEU A 413 -7.45 -5.92 -13.00
C LEU A 413 -6.00 -6.39 -13.15
N ILE A 414 -5.46 -7.10 -12.16
CA ILE A 414 -4.06 -7.56 -12.19
C ILE A 414 -4.04 -9.08 -12.43
N GLY A 415 -3.43 -9.54 -13.52
CA GLY A 415 -3.35 -10.96 -13.89
C GLY A 415 -1.91 -11.42 -14.14
N PHE A 416 -1.69 -12.73 -14.00
CA PHE A 416 -0.39 -13.37 -14.28
C PHE A 416 -0.57 -14.50 -15.28
N ALA A 417 0.38 -14.69 -16.20
CA ALA A 417 0.33 -15.79 -17.16
C ALA A 417 0.62 -17.16 -16.51
N ASN A 418 1.45 -17.18 -15.46
CA ASN A 418 1.93 -18.39 -14.81
C ASN A 418 1.65 -18.38 -13.29
N THR A 419 1.24 -19.52 -12.75
CA THR A 419 1.01 -19.76 -11.32
C THR A 419 2.18 -20.46 -10.64
N SER A 420 2.45 -20.13 -9.37
CA SER A 420 3.37 -20.90 -8.52
C SER A 420 2.80 -22.24 -8.06
N ASN A 421 1.51 -22.52 -8.34
CA ASN A 421 0.81 -23.75 -7.95
C ASN A 421 0.10 -24.37 -9.17
N PRO A 422 0.84 -24.97 -10.12
CA PRO A 422 0.23 -25.55 -11.31
C PRO A 422 -0.66 -26.74 -10.93
N LEU A 423 -1.96 -26.63 -11.23
CA LEU A 423 -2.97 -27.64 -10.95
C LEU A 423 -4.00 -27.71 -12.08
N GLY A 424 -3.75 -28.56 -13.08
CA GLY A 424 -4.62 -28.67 -14.26
C GLY A 424 -4.91 -27.31 -14.89
N ASP A 425 -6.17 -27.09 -15.28
CA ASP A 425 -6.61 -25.87 -15.98
C ASP A 425 -7.04 -24.74 -15.02
N HIS A 426 -6.79 -24.86 -13.71
CA HIS A 426 -7.26 -23.88 -12.72
C HIS A 426 -6.80 -22.45 -13.04
N HIS A 427 -5.56 -22.30 -13.51
CA HIS A 427 -4.98 -20.97 -13.78
C HIS A 427 -5.57 -20.32 -15.03
N ASP A 428 -5.84 -21.10 -16.08
CA ASP A 428 -6.49 -20.60 -17.29
C ASP A 428 -7.95 -20.24 -17.03
N LEU A 429 -8.66 -21.03 -16.21
CA LEU A 429 -10.02 -20.70 -15.76
C LEU A 429 -10.04 -19.41 -14.95
N LEU A 430 -9.08 -19.19 -14.03
CA LEU A 430 -8.92 -17.92 -13.32
C LEU A 430 -8.65 -16.77 -14.30
N SER A 431 -7.69 -16.93 -15.20
CA SER A 431 -7.28 -15.90 -16.17
C SER A 431 -8.39 -15.55 -17.16
N SER A 432 -9.21 -16.52 -17.56
CA SER A 432 -10.39 -16.29 -18.42
C SER A 432 -11.34 -15.27 -17.82
N ASN A 433 -11.44 -15.22 -16.47
CA ASN A 433 -12.27 -14.26 -15.78
C ASN A 433 -11.69 -12.84 -15.82
N VAL A 434 -10.36 -12.65 -15.82
CA VAL A 434 -9.72 -11.33 -16.01
C VAL A 434 -10.22 -10.71 -17.32
N PHE A 435 -10.08 -11.46 -18.42
CA PHE A 435 -10.43 -10.99 -19.75
C PHE A 435 -11.94 -10.83 -19.93
N ALA A 436 -12.72 -11.78 -19.40
CA ALA A 436 -14.17 -11.72 -19.48
C ALA A 436 -14.73 -10.52 -18.70
N GLN A 437 -14.22 -10.22 -17.51
CA GLN A 437 -14.69 -9.07 -16.72
C GLN A 437 -14.28 -7.75 -17.36
N ALA A 438 -13.04 -7.62 -17.84
CA ALA A 438 -12.60 -6.44 -18.59
C ALA A 438 -13.53 -6.18 -19.79
N LYS A 439 -13.85 -7.23 -20.56
CA LYS A 439 -14.75 -7.16 -21.72
C LYS A 439 -16.18 -6.79 -21.31
N ALA A 440 -16.72 -7.43 -20.28
CA ALA A 440 -18.09 -7.23 -19.83
C ALA A 440 -18.31 -5.81 -19.28
N LEU A 441 -17.36 -5.29 -18.50
CA LEU A 441 -17.41 -3.92 -17.97
C LEU A 441 -17.36 -2.87 -19.09
N ALA A 442 -16.49 -3.07 -20.09
CA ALA A 442 -16.36 -2.15 -21.20
C ALA A 442 -17.60 -2.13 -22.12
N PHE A 443 -18.08 -3.30 -22.52
CA PHE A 443 -19.06 -3.39 -23.60
C PHE A 443 -20.48 -3.70 -23.16
N GLY A 444 -20.67 -4.22 -21.95
CA GLY A 444 -21.99 -4.54 -21.42
C GLY A 444 -22.77 -5.52 -22.31
N LYS A 445 -24.10 -5.44 -22.20
CA LYS A 445 -25.06 -6.23 -22.94
C LYS A 445 -26.35 -5.43 -23.17
N THR A 446 -26.69 -5.19 -24.43
CA THR A 446 -27.83 -4.34 -24.82
C THR A 446 -29.17 -5.04 -24.60
N ALA A 447 -30.25 -4.25 -24.56
CA ALA A 447 -31.60 -4.81 -24.46
C ALA A 447 -31.95 -5.73 -25.65
N GLU A 448 -31.45 -5.42 -26.85
CA GLU A 448 -31.63 -6.26 -28.04
C GLU A 448 -30.89 -7.59 -27.91
N GLU A 449 -29.62 -7.56 -27.47
CA GLU A 449 -28.84 -8.75 -27.19
C GLU A 449 -29.55 -9.62 -26.13
N VAL A 450 -30.05 -9.02 -25.05
CA VAL A 450 -30.82 -9.73 -24.01
C VAL A 450 -32.12 -10.34 -24.55
N ARG A 451 -32.88 -9.62 -25.40
CA ARG A 451 -34.10 -10.16 -26.04
C ARG A 451 -33.80 -11.34 -26.95
N SER A 452 -32.70 -11.28 -27.70
CA SER A 452 -32.29 -12.33 -28.63
C SER A 452 -32.04 -13.69 -27.95
N GLU A 453 -31.77 -13.67 -26.63
CA GLU A 453 -31.61 -14.88 -25.81
C GLU A 453 -32.94 -15.50 -25.35
N GLY A 454 -34.08 -14.93 -25.75
CA GLY A 454 -35.40 -15.39 -25.33
C GLY A 454 -35.81 -14.92 -23.93
N THR A 455 -35.24 -13.81 -23.44
CA THR A 455 -35.63 -13.21 -22.16
C THR A 455 -37.05 -12.66 -22.23
N PRO A 456 -37.93 -12.93 -21.25
CA PRO A 456 -39.23 -12.27 -21.14
C PRO A 456 -39.08 -10.73 -21.09
N GLU A 457 -39.95 -9.98 -21.77
CA GLU A 457 -39.77 -8.52 -21.94
C GLU A 457 -39.74 -7.78 -20.60
N GLU A 458 -40.48 -8.24 -19.60
CA GLU A 458 -40.48 -7.69 -18.25
C GLU A 458 -39.16 -7.91 -17.49
N VAL A 459 -38.37 -8.90 -17.89
CA VAL A 459 -37.05 -9.20 -17.30
C VAL A 459 -35.91 -8.53 -18.08
N VAL A 460 -36.12 -8.14 -19.34
CA VAL A 460 -35.10 -7.54 -20.20
C VAL A 460 -34.36 -6.39 -19.51
N PRO A 461 -35.02 -5.37 -18.92
CA PRO A 461 -34.32 -4.25 -18.28
C PRO A 461 -33.41 -4.68 -17.12
N HIS A 462 -33.75 -5.76 -16.41
CA HIS A 462 -32.96 -6.28 -15.28
C HIS A 462 -31.69 -7.01 -15.71
N ARG A 463 -31.65 -7.50 -16.97
CA ARG A 463 -30.50 -8.24 -17.53
C ARG A 463 -29.61 -7.37 -18.43
N VAL A 464 -30.03 -6.13 -18.71
CA VAL A 464 -29.18 -5.15 -19.41
C VAL A 464 -27.96 -4.83 -18.54
N MET A 465 -26.80 -4.82 -19.17
CA MET A 465 -25.57 -4.30 -18.58
C MET A 465 -25.13 -3.14 -19.46
N GLU A 466 -25.07 -1.93 -18.90
CA GLU A 466 -24.90 -0.73 -19.73
C GLU A 466 -23.52 -0.62 -20.39
N GLY A 467 -22.50 -1.35 -19.89
CA GLY A 467 -21.12 -1.20 -20.35
C GLY A 467 -20.52 0.12 -19.86
N ASN A 468 -19.56 0.66 -20.61
CA ASN A 468 -18.92 1.95 -20.32
C ASN A 468 -18.25 2.06 -18.94
N ARG A 469 -17.91 0.93 -18.33
CA ARG A 469 -17.25 0.88 -17.03
C ARG A 469 -15.76 0.63 -17.24
N PRO A 470 -14.91 1.60 -16.84
CA PRO A 470 -13.53 1.61 -17.28
C PRO A 470 -12.68 0.62 -16.52
N THR A 471 -11.73 0.00 -17.23
CA THR A 471 -10.74 -0.89 -16.63
C THR A 471 -9.34 -0.63 -17.17
N ASN A 472 -8.35 -0.80 -16.29
CA ASN A 472 -6.99 -1.13 -16.68
C ASN A 472 -6.79 -2.63 -16.50
N VAL A 473 -6.07 -3.27 -17.43
CA VAL A 473 -5.61 -4.65 -17.26
C VAL A 473 -4.09 -4.63 -17.19
N ILE A 474 -3.55 -5.01 -16.04
CA ILE A 474 -2.12 -5.15 -15.79
C ILE A 474 -1.79 -6.64 -15.85
N LEU A 475 -0.98 -7.04 -16.83
CA LEU A 475 -0.52 -8.42 -17.00
C LEU A 475 0.98 -8.53 -16.75
N ALA A 476 1.38 -9.66 -16.20
CA ALA A 476 2.77 -10.04 -16.07
C ALA A 476 2.94 -11.55 -16.28
N ASP A 477 4.18 -12.01 -16.47
CA ASP A 477 4.47 -13.44 -16.58
C ASP A 477 4.09 -14.20 -15.30
N SER A 478 4.70 -13.87 -14.17
CA SER A 478 4.51 -14.56 -12.89
C SER A 478 4.75 -13.62 -11.71
N LEU A 479 4.14 -13.90 -10.56
CA LEU A 479 4.36 -13.14 -9.32
C LEU A 479 5.64 -13.61 -8.62
N THR A 480 6.78 -13.06 -9.02
CA THR A 480 8.09 -13.24 -8.37
C THR A 480 8.37 -12.11 -7.36
N PRO A 481 9.42 -12.20 -6.51
CA PRO A 481 9.85 -11.08 -5.69
C PRO A 481 10.12 -9.81 -6.51
N TYR A 482 10.85 -9.91 -7.62
CA TYR A 482 11.06 -8.79 -8.55
C TYR A 482 9.73 -8.20 -9.05
N ARG A 483 8.80 -9.07 -9.43
CA ARG A 483 7.49 -8.64 -9.94
C ARG A 483 6.67 -7.92 -8.87
N LEU A 484 6.73 -8.37 -7.62
CA LEU A 484 6.08 -7.67 -6.52
C LEU A 484 6.68 -6.28 -6.33
N GLY A 485 8.02 -6.16 -6.36
CA GLY A 485 8.69 -4.86 -6.23
C GLY A 485 8.29 -3.87 -7.32
N THR A 486 8.34 -4.30 -8.59
CA THR A 486 7.87 -3.46 -9.72
C THR A 486 6.40 -3.05 -9.57
N LEU A 487 5.54 -3.96 -9.13
CA LEU A 487 4.11 -3.69 -8.96
C LEU A 487 3.83 -2.72 -7.81
N VAL A 488 4.56 -2.81 -6.69
CA VAL A 488 4.39 -1.86 -5.57
C VAL A 488 4.89 -0.47 -5.97
N ALA A 489 6.11 -0.37 -6.51
CA ALA A 489 6.68 0.90 -6.99
C ALA A 489 5.80 1.59 -8.04
N LEU A 490 5.13 0.80 -8.90
CA LEU A 490 4.16 1.32 -9.88
C LEU A 490 3.07 2.17 -9.20
N TYR A 491 2.51 1.67 -8.09
CA TYR A 491 1.47 2.39 -7.35
C TYR A 491 2.06 3.51 -6.49
N GLU A 492 3.26 3.36 -5.93
CA GLU A 492 3.94 4.45 -5.20
C GLU A 492 4.08 5.70 -6.08
N HIS A 493 4.57 5.51 -7.31
CA HIS A 493 4.79 6.60 -8.27
C HIS A 493 3.50 7.08 -8.95
N SER A 494 2.48 6.22 -9.08
CA SER A 494 1.14 6.65 -9.50
C SER A 494 0.50 7.58 -8.47
N VAL A 495 0.61 7.25 -7.17
CA VAL A 495 0.15 8.10 -6.06
C VAL A 495 0.90 9.43 -6.06
N PHE A 496 2.21 9.42 -6.26
CA PHE A 496 3.03 10.62 -6.37
C PHE A 496 2.62 11.52 -7.54
N THR A 497 2.35 10.91 -8.71
CA THR A 497 1.86 11.62 -9.89
C THR A 497 0.55 12.36 -9.60
N GLN A 498 -0.41 11.66 -8.97
CA GLN A 498 -1.69 12.24 -8.57
C GLN A 498 -1.52 13.39 -7.57
N GLY A 499 -0.72 13.19 -6.52
CA GLY A 499 -0.47 14.19 -5.50
C GLY A 499 0.19 15.45 -6.05
N THR A 500 1.12 15.29 -6.99
CA THR A 500 1.78 16.41 -7.69
C THR A 500 0.79 17.20 -8.53
N ILE A 501 -0.11 16.53 -9.27
CA ILE A 501 -1.14 17.21 -10.06
C ILE A 501 -2.07 18.03 -9.16
N TRP A 502 -2.52 17.46 -8.05
CA TRP A 502 -3.35 18.16 -7.07
C TRP A 502 -2.59 19.21 -6.24
N GLY A 503 -1.25 19.24 -6.33
CA GLY A 503 -0.41 20.14 -5.56
C GLY A 503 -0.55 19.96 -4.05
N ILE A 504 -0.68 18.72 -3.58
CA ILE A 504 -0.83 18.35 -2.17
C ILE A 504 0.42 17.66 -1.63
N ASP A 505 0.59 17.65 -0.31
CA ASP A 505 1.64 16.87 0.35
C ASP A 505 1.21 15.39 0.47
N SER A 506 1.80 14.50 -0.34
CA SER A 506 1.51 13.06 -0.29
C SER A 506 2.18 12.33 0.88
N PHE A 507 2.99 13.00 1.69
CA PHE A 507 3.94 12.36 2.60
C PHE A 507 3.66 12.65 4.08
N ASP A 508 2.89 13.70 4.37
CA ASP A 508 2.36 13.94 5.72
C ASP A 508 1.11 13.09 6.05
N GLN A 509 0.63 13.19 7.29
CA GLN A 509 -0.60 12.54 7.77
C GLN A 509 -1.24 13.24 8.98
N TRP A 510 -1.34 14.57 8.99
CA TRP A 510 -1.85 15.32 10.17
C TRP A 510 -3.25 14.90 10.64
N GLY A 511 -4.07 14.36 9.73
CA GLY A 511 -5.43 13.91 10.02
C GLY A 511 -5.56 12.81 11.07
N VAL A 512 -4.49 12.07 11.40
CA VAL A 512 -4.56 10.98 12.40
C VAL A 512 -4.31 11.43 13.84
N GLU A 513 -3.85 12.67 14.07
CA GLU A 513 -3.38 13.11 15.39
C GLU A 513 -4.52 13.40 16.38
N LEU A 514 -5.63 13.99 15.92
CA LEU A 514 -6.76 14.34 16.80
C LEU A 514 -7.32 13.12 17.52
N GLY A 515 -7.53 12.01 16.79
CA GLY A 515 -8.04 10.77 17.37
C GLY A 515 -7.10 10.20 18.44
N LYS A 516 -5.78 10.28 18.23
CA LYS A 516 -4.77 9.83 19.21
C LYS A 516 -4.79 10.64 20.49
N VAL A 517 -4.96 11.97 20.39
CA VAL A 517 -5.07 12.85 21.57
C VAL A 517 -6.33 12.51 22.37
N LEU A 518 -7.49 12.48 21.71
CA LEU A 518 -8.77 12.17 22.37
C LEU A 518 -8.78 10.77 22.99
N ALA A 519 -8.20 9.77 22.33
CA ALA A 519 -8.11 8.41 22.89
C ALA A 519 -7.25 8.37 24.17
N LYS A 520 -6.15 9.13 24.22
CA LYS A 520 -5.31 9.25 25.44
C LYS A 520 -6.04 9.91 26.59
N GLU A 521 -6.91 10.88 26.31
CA GLU A 521 -7.75 11.56 27.31
C GLU A 521 -8.86 10.64 27.84
N ILE A 522 -9.49 9.85 26.96
CA ILE A 522 -10.60 8.95 27.33
C ILE A 522 -10.10 7.69 28.03
N ALA A 523 -8.93 7.14 27.68
CA ALA A 523 -8.47 5.85 28.19
C ALA A 523 -8.45 5.73 29.73
N PRO A 524 -7.90 6.70 30.50
CA PRO A 524 -7.96 6.67 31.97
C PRO A 524 -9.40 6.61 32.50
N GLN A 525 -10.33 7.33 31.86
CA GLN A 525 -11.75 7.37 32.23
C GLN A 525 -12.44 6.00 32.08
N LEU A 526 -11.88 5.08 31.29
CA LEU A 526 -12.37 3.71 31.10
C LEU A 526 -11.63 2.67 31.96
N ILE A 527 -10.37 2.95 32.30
CA ILE A 527 -9.47 2.04 33.02
C ILE A 527 -9.63 2.20 34.52
N ASP A 528 -9.75 3.44 35.01
CA ASP A 528 -9.78 3.75 36.42
C ASP A 528 -11.01 3.15 37.09
N SER A 529 -10.85 2.62 38.30
CA SER A 529 -11.95 2.01 39.05
C SER A 529 -12.97 3.04 39.53
N GLU A 530 -12.53 4.27 39.83
CA GLU A 530 -13.39 5.35 40.30
C GLU A 530 -14.17 6.00 39.15
N GLU A 531 -15.37 6.51 39.43
CA GLU A 531 -16.16 7.22 38.44
C GLU A 531 -15.50 8.57 38.10
N PRO A 532 -15.11 8.80 36.83
CA PRO A 532 -14.43 10.02 36.43
C PRO A 532 -15.41 11.19 36.30
N VAL A 533 -14.90 12.41 36.44
CA VAL A 533 -15.59 13.60 35.93
C VAL A 533 -15.48 13.61 34.41
N LEU A 534 -16.62 13.69 33.72
CA LEU A 534 -16.69 13.64 32.27
C LEU A 534 -17.06 15.02 31.70
N GLU A 535 -16.19 15.56 30.84
CA GLU A 535 -16.33 16.90 30.24
C GLU A 535 -16.43 16.84 28.70
N HIS A 536 -16.90 15.72 28.15
CA HIS A 536 -17.14 15.56 26.71
C HIS A 536 -18.55 15.99 26.31
N ASP A 537 -18.89 15.83 25.04
CA ASP A 537 -20.26 15.97 24.58
C ASP A 537 -21.21 14.94 25.25
N SER A 538 -22.51 15.23 25.19
CA SER A 538 -23.51 14.41 25.88
C SER A 538 -23.55 12.96 25.44
N SER A 539 -23.21 12.67 24.17
CA SER A 539 -23.19 11.31 23.65
C SER A 539 -22.00 10.54 24.20
N THR A 540 -20.79 11.11 24.10
CA THR A 540 -19.56 10.48 24.59
C THR A 540 -19.63 10.21 26.09
N ASN A 541 -20.16 11.17 26.88
CA ASN A 541 -20.34 10.99 28.31
C ASN A 541 -21.26 9.81 28.65
N GLU A 542 -22.39 9.69 27.96
CA GLU A 542 -23.34 8.60 28.18
C GLU A 542 -22.76 7.25 27.75
N LEU A 543 -22.01 7.20 26.64
CA LEU A 543 -21.33 5.98 26.19
C LEU A 543 -20.29 5.50 27.20
N ILE A 544 -19.48 6.41 27.76
CA ILE A 544 -18.49 6.07 28.79
C ILE A 544 -19.19 5.51 30.04
N ARG A 545 -20.26 6.16 30.52
CA ARG A 545 -21.04 5.67 31.66
C ARG A 545 -21.63 4.29 31.41
N ARG A 546 -22.23 4.08 30.24
CA ARG A 546 -22.78 2.76 29.85
C ARG A 546 -21.73 1.68 29.78
N TYR A 547 -20.59 1.96 29.15
CA TYR A 547 -19.48 1.01 29.06
C TYR A 547 -18.99 0.61 30.47
N ARG A 548 -18.75 1.58 31.36
CA ARG A 548 -18.32 1.31 32.73
C ARG A 548 -19.36 0.50 33.51
N ALA A 549 -20.65 0.82 33.36
CA ALA A 549 -21.73 0.08 33.99
C ALA A 549 -21.79 -1.38 33.52
N MET A 550 -21.59 -1.64 32.22
CA MET A 550 -21.54 -3.00 31.67
C MET A 550 -20.29 -3.77 32.10
N LYS A 551 -19.14 -3.10 32.21
CA LYS A 551 -17.86 -3.72 32.62
C LYS A 551 -17.85 -4.14 34.10
N ASN A 552 -18.58 -3.42 34.94
CA ASN A 552 -18.66 -3.64 36.38
C ASN A 552 -19.89 -4.45 36.83
N ALA A 553 -20.77 -4.82 35.90
CA ALA A 553 -21.92 -5.70 36.15
C ALA A 553 -21.49 -7.16 36.15
#